data_AF-A0A1T4XN19-F1
#
_entry.id   AF-A0A1T4XN19-F1
#
_cell.length_a   1.000
_cell.length_b   1.000
_cell.length_c   1.000
_cell.angle_alpha   90.00
_cell.angle_beta   90.00
_cell.angle_gamma   90.00
#
_symmetry.space_group_name_H-M   'P 1'
#
loop_
_entity.id
_entity.type
_entity.pdbx_description
1 polymer ?
#
loop_
_entity_poly.entity_id
_entity_poly.type
_entity_poly.pdbx_seq_one_letter_code
_entity_poly.pdbx_strand_id
1 'polypeptide(L)' 'MEINNKDFLTTLVRIKGSKYNVAPVKSSKPIDKSLWIECSKALSRIYVGAPIKIGDVICKNILNTGVDIICTKNINKE' A
#
# COMPACT_ATOMS: atom_id res chain seq x y z
N MET A 1 26.31 -1.46 16.28
CA MET A 1 25.64 -0.71 15.19
C MET A 1 24.18 -1.12 15.25
N GLU A 2 23.28 -0.27 15.76
CA GLU A 2 21.85 -0.58 15.74
C GLU A 2 21.39 -0.57 14.28
N ILE A 3 21.03 -1.74 13.77
CA ILE A 3 20.43 -1.85 12.43
C ILE A 3 19.01 -1.31 12.58
N ASN A 4 18.75 -0.10 12.09
CA ASN A 4 17.39 0.40 12.01
C ASN A 4 16.60 -0.46 11.02
N ASN A 5 15.84 -1.41 11.55
CA ASN A 5 15.15 -2.44 10.78
C ASN A 5 13.77 -1.99 10.28
N LYS A 6 13.40 -0.72 10.50
CA LYS A 6 12.12 -0.15 10.07
C LYS A 6 12.35 0.89 8.99
N ASP A 7 11.54 0.80 7.94
CA ASP A 7 11.56 1.77 6.84
C ASP A 7 10.17 1.85 6.20
N PHE A 8 9.93 2.84 5.34
CA PHE A 8 8.67 2.97 4.64
C PHE A 8 8.53 1.87 3.59
N LEU A 9 7.45 1.09 3.69
CA LEU A 9 7.11 0.09 2.68
C LEU A 9 6.48 0.81 1.48
N THR A 10 7.08 0.71 0.31
CA THR A 10 6.52 1.15 -0.97
C THR A 10 6.26 -0.06 -1.86
N THR A 11 5.04 -0.16 -2.38
CA THR A 11 4.61 -1.32 -3.19
C THR A 11 3.45 -0.94 -4.11
N LEU A 12 2.83 -1.93 -4.73
CA LEU A 12 1.74 -1.78 -5.69
C LEU A 12 0.51 -2.56 -5.22
N VAL A 13 -0.68 -2.03 -5.52
CA VAL A 13 -1.95 -2.74 -5.35
C VAL A 13 -2.68 -2.82 -6.70
N ARG A 14 -3.47 -3.87 -6.93
CA ARG A 14 -4.25 -4.01 -8.16
C ARG A 14 -5.44 -3.05 -8.14
N ILE A 15 -5.74 -2.45 -9.28
CA ILE A 15 -6.88 -1.55 -9.44
C ILE A 15 -7.79 -2.00 -10.59
N LYS A 16 -9.09 -1.79 -10.45
CA LYS A 16 -10.12 -2.04 -11.48
C LYS A 16 -10.84 -0.74 -11.85
N GLY A 17 -11.30 -0.66 -13.10
CA GLY A 17 -12.06 0.47 -13.62
C GLY A 17 -11.20 1.73 -13.87
N SER A 18 -9.92 1.54 -14.20
CA SER A 18 -9.01 2.61 -14.57
C SER A 18 -8.15 2.19 -15.74
N LYS A 19 -7.56 3.16 -16.43
CA LYS A 19 -6.55 2.95 -17.47
C LYS A 19 -5.32 2.15 -17.01
N TYR A 20 -5.02 2.14 -15.71
CA TYR A 20 -3.90 1.42 -15.13
C TYR A 20 -4.36 0.09 -14.49
N ASN A 21 -3.48 -0.91 -14.50
CA ASN A 21 -3.75 -2.20 -13.83
C ASN A 21 -3.36 -2.20 -12.34
N VAL A 22 -2.49 -1.27 -11.94
CA VAL A 22 -1.98 -1.15 -10.56
C VAL A 22 -1.85 0.30 -10.12
N ALA A 23 -1.91 0.52 -8.81
CA ALA A 23 -1.71 1.80 -8.15
C ALA A 23 -0.51 1.73 -7.20
N PRO A 24 0.40 2.74 -7.20
CA PRO A 24 1.47 2.82 -6.22
C PRO A 24 0.91 3.20 -4.84
N VAL A 25 1.40 2.48 -3.83
CA VAL A 25 1.01 2.68 -2.43
C VAL A 25 2.24 2.71 -1.55
N LYS A 26 2.12 3.38 -0.40
CA LYS A 26 3.14 3.37 0.65
C LYS A 26 2.54 3.15 2.03
N SER A 27 3.34 2.72 3.00
CA SER A 27 2.93 2.73 4.39
C SER A 27 2.83 4.16 4.94
N SER A 28 1.89 4.38 5.87
CA SER A 28 1.71 5.66 6.55
C SER A 28 2.84 5.95 7.54
N LYS A 29 3.49 4.90 8.07
CA LYS A 29 4.62 4.94 9.02
C LYS A 29 5.66 3.87 8.65
N PRO A 30 6.90 3.94 9.18
CA PRO A 30 7.90 2.89 9.01
C PRO A 30 7.40 1.53 9.53
N ILE A 31 7.59 0.49 8.73
CA ILE A 31 7.26 -0.91 9.06
C ILE A 31 8.55 -1.72 9.11
N ASP A 32 8.61 -2.69 10.01
CA ASP A 32 9.73 -3.62 10.08
C ASP A 32 9.92 -4.38 8.76
N LYS A 33 11.15 -4.40 8.24
CA LYS A 33 11.50 -5.04 6.97
C LYS A 33 11.17 -6.54 6.93
N SER A 34 11.15 -7.21 8.07
CA SER A 34 10.72 -8.62 8.18
C SER A 34 9.27 -8.84 7.74
N LEU A 35 8.39 -7.84 7.87
CA LEU A 35 6.98 -7.93 7.53
C LEU A 35 6.67 -7.57 6.07
N TRP A 36 7.66 -7.05 5.32
CA TRP A 36 7.41 -6.50 3.98
C TRP A 36 6.89 -7.54 2.99
N ILE A 37 7.40 -8.77 3.07
CA ILE A 37 6.95 -9.88 2.22
C ILE A 37 5.49 -10.22 2.53
N GLU A 38 5.12 -10.32 3.80
CA GLU A 38 3.76 -10.64 4.22
C GLU A 38 2.77 -9.51 3.89
N CYS A 39 3.17 -8.24 4.10
CA CYS A 39 2.38 -7.09 3.66
C CYS A 39 2.13 -7.13 2.15
N SER A 40 3.15 -7.45 1.36
CA SER A 40 3.02 -7.53 -0.10
C SER A 40 2.11 -8.69 -0.53
N LYS A 41 2.20 -9.86 0.12
CA LYS A 41 1.28 -10.99 -0.10
C LYS A 41 -0.17 -10.61 0.21
N ALA A 42 -0.41 -9.93 1.34
CA ALA A 42 -1.74 -9.46 1.71
C ALA A 42 -2.29 -8.48 0.67
N LEU A 43 -1.51 -7.46 0.31
CA LEU A 43 -1.90 -6.45 -0.69
C LEU A 43 -2.13 -7.04 -2.08
N SER A 44 -1.39 -8.09 -2.47
CA SER A 44 -1.57 -8.74 -3.77
C SER A 44 -2.98 -9.33 -3.96
N ARG A 45 -3.68 -9.67 -2.88
CA ARG A 45 -5.03 -10.24 -2.92
C ARG A 45 -6.13 -9.17 -2.97
N ILE A 46 -5.77 -7.89 -2.78
CA ILE A 46 -6.70 -6.78 -2.74
C ILE A 46 -6.82 -6.17 -4.14
N TYR A 47 -8.06 -5.86 -4.53
CA TYR A 47 -8.38 -5.06 -5.71
C TYR A 47 -9.09 -3.80 -5.26
N VAL A 48 -8.62 -2.65 -5.72
CA VAL A 48 -9.23 -1.35 -5.43
C VAL A 48 -10.00 -0.86 -6.66
N GLY A 49 -11.12 -0.18 -6.46
CA GLY A 49 -11.85 0.48 -7.55
C GLY A 49 -11.39 1.92 -7.74
N ALA A 50 -11.32 2.39 -8.98
CA ALA A 50 -11.19 3.82 -9.27
C ALA A 50 -12.52 4.58 -9.07
N PRO A 51 -12.51 5.89 -8.78
CA PRO A 51 -11.33 6.74 -8.63
C PRO A 51 -10.65 6.63 -7.26
N ILE A 52 -9.33 6.87 -7.22
CA ILE A 52 -8.52 6.90 -6.00
C ILE A 52 -7.66 8.17 -6.03
N LYS A 53 -7.54 8.85 -4.88
CA LYS A 53 -6.71 10.05 -4.71
C LYS A 53 -5.48 9.77 -3.87
N ILE A 54 -4.50 10.65 -3.98
CA ILE A 54 -3.33 10.66 -3.10
C ILE A 54 -3.80 10.83 -1.66
N GLY A 55 -3.31 9.97 -0.77
CA GLY A 55 -3.68 9.95 0.65
C GLY A 55 -4.84 9.02 0.99
N ASP A 56 -5.55 8.47 0.01
CA ASP A 56 -6.60 7.49 0.27
C ASP A 56 -6.02 6.24 0.93
N VAL A 57 -6.69 5.77 1.98
CA VAL A 57 -6.31 4.56 2.71
C VAL A 57 -6.83 3.35 1.96
N ILE A 58 -5.92 2.54 1.43
CA ILE A 58 -6.21 1.31 0.70
C ILE A 58 -6.46 0.14 1.66
N CYS A 59 -5.65 0.05 2.72
CA CYS A 59 -5.76 -0.99 3.72
C CYS A 59 -5.41 -0.38 5.08
N LYS A 60 -6.37 -0.42 6.01
CA LYS A 60 -6.19 0.09 7.37
C LYS A 60 -5.60 -1.00 8.26
N ASN A 61 -4.65 -0.64 9.12
CA ASN A 61 -4.03 -1.53 10.11
C ASN A 61 -3.50 -2.85 9.50
N ILE A 62 -2.62 -2.74 8.50
CA ILE A 62 -2.08 -3.89 7.76
C ILE A 62 -1.42 -4.88 8.73
N LEU A 63 -1.82 -6.15 8.68
CA LEU A 63 -1.32 -7.22 9.56
C LEU A 63 -1.40 -6.89 11.07
N ASN A 64 -2.36 -6.08 11.49
CA ASN A 64 -2.52 -5.62 12.87
C ASN A 64 -1.29 -4.87 13.45
N THR A 65 -0.53 -4.19 12.59
CA THR A 65 0.70 -3.46 12.97
C THR A 65 0.45 -2.03 13.49
N GLY A 66 -0.78 -1.53 13.39
CA GLY A 66 -1.15 -0.13 13.62
C GLY A 66 -0.75 0.81 12.49
N VAL A 67 -0.32 0.28 11.33
CA VAL A 67 0.10 1.05 10.16
C VAL A 67 -0.89 0.88 9.01
N ASP A 68 -1.13 1.96 8.28
CA ASP A 68 -2.04 1.98 7.14
C ASP A 68 -1.26 1.98 5.82
N ILE A 69 -1.89 1.49 4.76
CA ILE A 69 -1.36 1.56 3.39
C ILE A 69 -2.15 2.62 2.63
N ILE A 70 -1.45 3.62 2.12
CA ILE A 70 -2.02 4.80 1.46
C ILE A 70 -1.60 4.89 0.00
N CYS A 71 -2.50 5.40 -0.85
CA CYS A 71 -2.21 5.64 -2.26
C CYS A 71 -1.33 6.88 -2.44
N THR A 72 -0.38 6.81 -3.38
CA THR A 72 0.54 7.92 -3.68
C THR A 72 0.33 8.52 -5.07
N LYS A 73 -0.71 8.09 -5.80
CA LYS A 73 -1.03 8.60 -7.13
C LYS A 73 -2.54 8.81 -7.29
N ASN A 74 -2.92 9.91 -7.93
CA ASN A 74 -4.30 10.10 -8.36
C ASN A 74 -4.60 9.19 -9.55
N ILE A 75 -5.64 8.38 -9.44
CA ILE A 75 -6.11 7.50 -10.50
C ILE A 75 -7.58 7.79 -10.74
N ASN A 76 -7.84 8.27 -11.95
CA ASN A 76 -9.19 8.57 -12.40
C ASN A 76 -9.87 7.30 -12.92
N LYS A 77 -11.21 7.32 -12.86
CA LYS A 77 -12.03 6.31 -13.53
C LYS A 77 -11.93 6.49 -15.03
N GLU A 78 -11.94 5.39 -15.77
CA GLU A 78 -12.14 5.39 -17.23
C GLU A 78 -13.59 5.71 -17.60
#